data_AF-A0A536LRB3-F1
#
_entry.id   AF-A0A536LRB3-F1
#
_cell.length_a   1.000
_cell.length_b   1.000
_cell.length_c   1.000
_cell.angle_alpha   90.00
_cell.angle_beta   90.00
_cell.angle_gamma   90.00
#
_symmetry.space_group_name_H-M   'P 1'
#
loop_
_entity.id
_entity.type
_entity.pdbx_description
1 polymer ?
#
loop_
_entity_poly.entity_id
_entity_poly.type
_entity_poly.pdbx_seq_one_letter_code
_entity_poly.pdbx_strand_id
1 'polypeptide(L)'
;GRAPAYQYVLAVLVALVGGLLGIIGAIFQEAQTTLTYVLLPFIGAPLIEEALKPSGIYLAMLWWPRALRNQLFTAVLCALSGLVFGIIESLVYVTLYVDNPSDEFIVFRFSVPLGLHAACSYLVGLGLNQQVIDWAAGREKLPRASRNFYIAAVVIHGTYNLTAVILSITGVIDFND
;
A
#
# COMPACT_ATOMS: atom_id res chain seq x y z
N GLY A 1 8.24 29.86 4.34
CA GLY A 1 6.80 30.22 4.37
C GLY A 1 5.94 28.97 4.43
N ARG A 2 4.78 29.05 5.10
CA ARG A 2 3.77 27.97 5.10
C ARG A 2 3.18 27.78 3.69
N ALA A 3 2.72 26.58 3.38
CA ALA A 3 2.00 26.34 2.13
C ALA A 3 0.61 27.01 2.18
N PRO A 4 0.07 27.46 1.04
CA PRO A 4 -1.33 27.86 0.93
C PRO A 4 -2.28 26.72 1.30
N ALA A 5 -3.43 27.04 1.89
CA ALA A 5 -4.42 26.07 2.37
C ALA A 5 -4.86 25.06 1.28
N TYR A 6 -5.04 25.52 0.04
CA TYR A 6 -5.47 24.66 -1.07
C TYR A 6 -4.48 23.53 -1.37
N GLN A 7 -3.17 23.70 -1.08
CA GLN A 7 -2.17 22.65 -1.32
C GLN A 7 -2.36 21.46 -0.38
N TYR A 8 -2.84 21.69 0.85
CA TYR A 8 -3.18 20.61 1.78
C TYR A 8 -4.39 19.82 1.30
N VAL A 9 -5.41 20.50 0.79
CA VAL A 9 -6.60 19.86 0.21
C VAL A 9 -6.22 19.03 -1.00
N LEU A 10 -5.40 19.58 -1.91
CA LEU A 10 -4.91 18.83 -3.07
C LEU A 10 -4.05 17.64 -2.68
N ALA A 11 -3.21 17.75 -1.64
CA ALA A 11 -2.42 16.62 -1.15
C ALA A 11 -3.31 15.47 -0.64
N VAL A 12 -4.42 15.79 0.04
CA VAL A 12 -5.42 14.78 0.44
C VAL A 12 -6.07 14.14 -0.78
N LEU A 13 -6.54 14.93 -1.75
CA LEU A 13 -7.18 14.39 -2.96
C LEU A 13 -6.24 13.48 -3.75
N VAL A 14 -4.98 13.89 -3.91
CA VAL A 14 -3.98 13.11 -4.63
C VAL A 14 -3.59 11.85 -3.83
N ALA A 15 -3.59 11.89 -2.50
CA ALA A 15 -3.41 10.68 -1.68
C ALA A 15 -4.52 9.66 -1.91
N LEU A 16 -5.78 10.10 -1.97
CA LEU A 16 -6.92 9.21 -2.26
C LEU A 16 -6.81 8.58 -3.66
N VAL A 17 -6.43 9.36 -4.67
CA VAL A 17 -6.24 8.85 -6.03
C VAL A 17 -5.02 7.92 -6.13
N GLY A 18 -3.95 8.19 -5.37
CA GLY A 18 -2.75 7.34 -5.33
C GLY A 18 -3.06 5.91 -4.88
N GLY A 19 -4.00 5.73 -3.96
CA GLY A 19 -4.45 4.41 -3.51
C GLY A 19 -5.04 3.56 -4.65
N LEU A 20 -5.67 4.21 -5.63
CA LEU A 20 -6.20 3.54 -6.83
C LEU A 20 -5.09 2.96 -7.70
N LEU A 21 -3.93 3.60 -7.76
CA LEU A 21 -2.80 3.13 -8.58
C LEU A 21 -2.15 1.87 -8.00
N GLY A 22 -2.35 1.58 -6.72
CA GLY A 22 -1.94 0.31 -6.12
C GLY A 22 -2.57 -0.91 -6.80
N ILE A 23 -3.76 -0.76 -7.40
CA ILE A 23 -4.47 -1.82 -8.14
C ILE A 23 -3.62 -2.37 -9.28
N ILE A 24 -2.75 -1.55 -9.88
CA ILE A 24 -1.82 -2.00 -10.91
C ILE A 24 -0.93 -3.13 -10.37
N GLY A 25 -0.48 -3.04 -9.10
CA GLY A 25 0.26 -4.10 -8.44
C GLY A 25 -0.53 -5.42 -8.34
N ALA A 26 -1.82 -5.33 -8.01
CA ALA A 26 -2.72 -6.50 -7.95
C ALA A 26 -2.95 -7.14 -9.34
N ILE A 27 -3.04 -6.33 -10.41
CA ILE A 27 -3.17 -6.84 -11.79
C ILE A 27 -1.90 -7.57 -12.24
N PHE A 28 -0.72 -7.06 -11.90
CA PHE A 28 0.55 -7.74 -12.21
C PHE A 28 0.65 -9.10 -11.52
N GLN A 29 0.10 -9.23 -10.31
CA GLN A 29 0.04 -10.48 -9.56
C GLN A 29 -0.86 -11.52 -10.23
N GLU A 30 -2.03 -11.11 -10.74
CA GLU A 30 -2.97 -12.00 -11.40
C GLU A 30 -2.45 -12.53 -12.75
N ALA A 31 -1.80 -11.66 -13.55
CA ALA A 31 -1.25 -12.04 -14.86
C ALA A 31 -0.14 -13.11 -14.79
N GLN A 32 0.37 -13.43 -13.60
CA GLN A 32 1.46 -14.37 -13.37
C GLN A 32 1.05 -15.67 -12.68
N THR A 33 -0.26 -15.90 -12.51
CA THR A 33 -0.85 -17.11 -11.88
C THR A 33 -0.68 -18.40 -12.71
N THR A 34 0.02 -18.37 -13.84
CA THR A 34 0.51 -19.59 -14.52
C THR A 34 1.73 -20.18 -13.79
N LEU A 35 1.45 -20.78 -12.62
CA LEU A 35 2.16 -21.86 -11.93
C LEU A 35 3.68 -21.82 -11.68
N THR A 36 4.43 -20.74 -11.94
CA THR A 36 5.91 -20.85 -11.97
C THR A 36 6.69 -20.12 -10.86
N TYR A 37 6.11 -19.21 -10.06
CA TYR A 37 6.90 -18.49 -9.04
C TYR A 37 6.16 -18.29 -7.70
N VAL A 38 6.26 -19.30 -6.83
CA VAL A 38 5.74 -19.25 -5.44
C VAL A 38 6.25 -18.04 -4.66
N LEU A 39 7.42 -17.47 -4.96
CA LEU A 39 7.97 -16.32 -4.23
C LEU A 39 7.30 -14.98 -4.56
N LEU A 40 6.64 -14.87 -5.71
CA LEU A 40 6.17 -13.58 -6.23
C LEU A 40 4.94 -13.01 -5.49
N PRO A 41 3.92 -13.80 -5.13
CA PRO A 41 2.78 -13.31 -4.33
C PRO A 41 3.17 -12.84 -2.92
N PHE A 42 4.26 -13.38 -2.36
CA PHE A 42 4.68 -13.11 -0.98
C PHE A 42 5.74 -12.00 -0.86
N ILE A 43 6.56 -11.82 -1.89
CA ILE A 43 7.66 -10.86 -1.87
C ILE A 43 7.47 -9.80 -2.96
N GLY A 44 7.12 -10.21 -4.18
CA GLY A 44 6.98 -9.33 -5.34
C GLY A 44 5.78 -8.39 -5.23
N ALA A 45 4.59 -8.93 -4.96
CA ALA A 45 3.37 -8.13 -4.86
C ALA A 45 3.45 -7.09 -3.72
N PRO A 46 3.79 -7.45 -2.46
CA PRO A 46 3.98 -6.47 -1.39
C PRO A 46 5.03 -5.41 -1.72
N LEU A 47 6.14 -5.78 -2.37
CA LEU A 47 7.17 -4.82 -2.79
C LEU A 47 6.60 -3.76 -3.74
N ILE A 48 5.90 -4.20 -4.79
CA ILE A 48 5.34 -3.31 -5.81
C ILE A 48 4.23 -2.46 -5.19
N GLU A 49 3.31 -3.08 -4.44
CA GLU A 49 2.16 -2.36 -3.90
C GLU A 49 2.56 -1.30 -2.87
N GLU A 50 3.47 -1.61 -1.93
CA GLU A 50 3.91 -0.62 -0.94
C GLU A 50 4.68 0.54 -1.58
N ALA A 51 5.23 0.35 -2.80
CA ALA A 51 5.80 1.43 -3.59
C ALA A 51 4.71 2.23 -4.37
N LEU A 52 3.67 1.57 -4.88
CA LEU A 52 2.65 2.21 -5.71
C LEU A 52 1.54 2.90 -4.91
N LYS A 53 1.15 2.37 -3.75
CA LYS A 53 0.14 2.97 -2.87
C LYS A 53 0.43 4.46 -2.57
N PRO A 54 1.66 4.87 -2.18
CA PRO A 54 1.94 6.29 -1.93
C PRO A 54 2.26 7.12 -3.18
N SER A 55 2.02 6.62 -4.39
CA SER A 55 2.34 7.31 -5.66
C SER A 55 1.83 8.75 -5.73
N GLY A 56 0.60 8.98 -5.29
CA GLY A 56 0.03 10.32 -5.18
C GLY A 56 0.83 11.24 -4.24
N ILE A 57 1.36 10.71 -3.14
CA ILE A 57 2.16 11.47 -2.18
C ILE A 57 3.53 11.80 -2.77
N TYR A 58 4.13 10.93 -3.60
CA TYR A 58 5.34 11.28 -4.35
C TYR A 58 5.09 12.48 -5.27
N LEU A 59 3.98 12.49 -6.02
CA LEU A 59 3.61 13.59 -6.92
C LEU A 59 3.33 14.88 -6.13
N ALA A 60 2.60 14.79 -5.02
CA ALA A 60 2.35 15.92 -4.14
C ALA A 60 3.65 16.48 -3.54
N MET A 61 4.64 15.63 -3.25
CA MET A 61 5.95 16.06 -2.73
C MET A 61 6.79 16.73 -3.81
N LEU A 62 6.68 16.27 -5.06
CA LEU A 62 7.33 16.90 -6.21
C LEU A 62 6.76 18.29 -6.51
N TRP A 63 5.44 18.42 -6.52
CA TRP A 63 4.76 19.66 -6.91
C TRP A 63 4.53 20.65 -5.76
N TRP A 64 4.30 20.14 -4.55
CA TRP A 64 4.00 20.94 -3.36
C TRP A 64 4.85 20.53 -2.14
N PRO A 65 6.19 20.58 -2.24
CA PRO A 65 7.10 20.13 -1.17
C PRO A 65 6.90 20.88 0.16
N ARG A 66 6.36 22.11 0.11
CA ARG A 66 6.07 22.91 1.31
C ARG A 66 4.89 22.36 2.13
N ALA A 67 3.93 21.70 1.48
CA ALA A 67 2.76 21.13 2.14
C ALA A 67 3.11 19.85 2.92
N LEU A 68 4.13 19.10 2.46
CA LEU A 68 4.56 17.81 3.01
C LEU A 68 5.83 17.87 3.86
N ARG A 69 6.10 19.00 4.51
CA ARG A 69 7.26 19.15 5.42
C ARG A 69 7.11 18.41 6.74
N ASN A 70 5.88 18.13 7.16
CA ASN A 70 5.61 17.44 8.41
C ASN A 70 5.55 15.93 8.13
N GLN A 71 6.50 15.17 8.70
CA GLN A 71 6.62 13.74 8.50
C GLN A 71 5.38 12.96 8.94
N LEU A 72 4.78 13.33 10.07
CA LEU A 72 3.58 12.68 10.59
C LEU A 72 2.39 12.91 9.65
N PHE A 73 2.25 14.13 9.13
CA PHE A 73 1.22 14.44 8.14
C PHE A 73 1.40 13.61 6.87
N THR A 74 2.63 13.51 6.35
CA THR A 74 2.95 12.63 5.22
C THR A 74 2.61 11.17 5.51
N ALA A 75 2.93 10.68 6.72
CA ALA A 75 2.60 9.32 7.14
C ALA A 75 1.10 9.05 7.19
N VAL A 76 0.32 10.00 7.71
CA VAL A 76 -1.15 9.92 7.72
C VAL A 76 -1.73 9.93 6.30
N LEU A 77 -1.22 10.76 5.39
CA LEU A 77 -1.66 10.75 4.00
C LEU A 77 -1.35 9.42 3.30
N CYS A 78 -0.18 8.84 3.54
CA CYS A 78 0.13 7.50 3.03
C CYS A 78 -0.81 6.45 3.62
N ALA A 79 -1.13 6.51 4.92
CA ALA A 79 -2.10 5.61 5.56
C ALA A 79 -3.49 5.71 4.92
N LEU A 80 -3.95 6.93 4.61
CA LEU A 80 -5.20 7.15 3.87
C LEU A 80 -5.16 6.53 2.48
N SER A 81 -4.03 6.63 1.78
CA SER A 81 -3.84 5.96 0.50
C SER A 81 -3.93 4.43 0.62
N GLY A 82 -3.29 3.86 1.66
CA GLY A 82 -3.37 2.44 1.98
C GLY A 82 -4.79 1.98 2.33
N LEU A 83 -5.57 2.81 3.03
CA LEU A 83 -7.00 2.53 3.29
C LEU A 83 -7.81 2.48 2.00
N VAL A 84 -7.62 3.44 1.08
CA VAL A 84 -8.31 3.43 -0.21
C VAL A 84 -7.98 2.16 -1.00
N PHE A 85 -6.70 1.79 -1.05
CA PHE A 85 -6.30 0.54 -1.67
C PHE A 85 -6.99 -0.67 -1.02
N GLY A 86 -6.95 -0.77 0.33
CA GLY A 86 -7.54 -1.90 1.05
C GLY A 86 -9.06 -2.02 0.88
N ILE A 87 -9.77 -0.89 0.76
CA ILE A 87 -11.21 -0.88 0.45
C ILE A 87 -11.43 -1.51 -0.93
N ILE A 88 -10.65 -1.11 -1.92
CA ILE A 88 -10.83 -1.58 -3.30
C ILE A 88 -10.42 -3.05 -3.42
N GLU A 89 -9.31 -3.43 -2.81
CA GLU A 89 -8.90 -4.83 -2.76
C GLU A 89 -9.99 -5.69 -2.09
N SER A 90 -10.58 -5.21 -1.00
CA SER A 90 -11.69 -5.93 -0.33
C SER A 90 -12.92 -6.06 -1.23
N LEU A 91 -13.31 -4.97 -1.91
CA LEU A 91 -14.41 -4.98 -2.88
C LEU A 91 -14.15 -5.98 -4.01
N VAL A 92 -12.96 -5.97 -4.58
CA VAL A 92 -12.56 -6.87 -5.65
C VAL A 92 -12.65 -8.34 -5.19
N TYR A 93 -12.15 -8.67 -4.00
CA TYR A 93 -12.26 -10.03 -3.47
C TYR A 93 -13.72 -10.46 -3.24
N VAL A 94 -14.51 -9.61 -2.57
CA VAL A 94 -15.90 -9.92 -2.19
C VAL A 94 -16.84 -9.97 -3.40
N THR A 95 -16.55 -9.23 -4.48
CA THR A 95 -17.48 -9.12 -5.63
C THR A 95 -17.03 -9.88 -6.87
N LEU A 96 -15.73 -10.16 -7.03
CA LEU A 96 -15.19 -10.74 -8.26
C LEU A 96 -14.47 -12.08 -8.05
N TYR A 97 -13.91 -12.35 -6.86
CA TYR A 97 -13.10 -13.55 -6.63
C TYR A 97 -13.81 -14.66 -5.84
N VAL A 98 -14.75 -14.31 -4.96
CA VAL A 98 -15.48 -15.29 -4.13
C VAL A 98 -16.95 -15.25 -4.51
N ASP A 99 -17.47 -16.40 -4.94
CA ASP A 99 -18.89 -16.57 -5.22
C ASP A 99 -19.68 -16.74 -3.91
N ASN A 100 -20.73 -15.94 -3.69
CA ASN A 100 -21.56 -15.95 -2.48
C ASN A 100 -20.75 -15.87 -1.16
N PRO A 101 -19.94 -14.82 -0.95
CA PRO A 101 -19.09 -14.71 0.23
C PRO A 101 -19.92 -14.67 1.52
N SER A 102 -19.49 -15.43 2.53
CA SER A 102 -20.04 -15.35 3.89
C SER A 102 -19.93 -13.96 4.52
N ASP A 103 -20.84 -13.64 5.46
CA ASP A 103 -20.80 -12.38 6.20
C ASP A 103 -19.48 -12.24 6.98
N GLU A 104 -18.96 -13.35 7.53
CA GLU A 104 -17.68 -13.41 8.21
C GLU A 104 -16.51 -13.07 7.28
N PHE A 105 -16.50 -13.59 6.05
CA PHE A 105 -15.47 -13.27 5.05
C PHE A 105 -15.49 -11.78 4.70
N ILE A 106 -16.67 -11.20 4.48
CA ILE A 106 -16.82 -9.76 4.20
C ILE A 106 -16.25 -8.93 5.35
N VAL A 107 -16.65 -9.22 6.59
CA VAL A 107 -16.15 -8.50 7.78
C VAL A 107 -14.64 -8.66 7.92
N PHE A 108 -14.10 -9.85 7.67
CA PHE A 108 -12.66 -10.08 7.69
C PHE A 108 -11.93 -9.20 6.68
N ARG A 109 -12.38 -9.18 5.42
CA ARG A 109 -11.75 -8.40 4.33
C ARG A 109 -11.73 -6.90 4.65
N PHE A 110 -12.84 -6.36 5.13
CA PHE A 110 -12.95 -4.95 5.49
C PHE A 110 -12.39 -4.58 6.88
N SER A 111 -11.77 -5.52 7.60
CA SER A 111 -11.12 -5.24 8.89
C SER A 111 -9.62 -5.50 8.86
N VAL A 112 -9.19 -6.74 8.64
CA VAL A 112 -7.79 -7.15 8.81
C VAL A 112 -6.90 -6.67 7.65
N PRO A 113 -7.15 -7.00 6.37
CA PRO A 113 -6.40 -6.45 5.24
C PRO A 113 -6.46 -4.92 5.20
N LEU A 114 -7.63 -4.34 5.47
CA LEU A 114 -7.79 -2.89 5.46
C LEU A 114 -6.87 -2.19 6.46
N GLY A 115 -6.83 -2.69 7.71
CA GLY A 115 -5.92 -2.20 8.74
C GLY A 115 -4.45 -2.44 8.41
N LEU A 116 -4.12 -3.61 7.83
CA LEU A 116 -2.78 -3.95 7.38
C LEU A 116 -2.26 -2.94 6.35
N HIS A 117 -3.02 -2.68 5.28
CA HIS A 117 -2.60 -1.76 4.23
C HIS A 117 -2.41 -0.34 4.76
N ALA A 118 -3.31 0.13 5.62
CA ALA A 118 -3.18 1.41 6.29
C ALA A 118 -1.88 1.50 7.11
N ALA A 119 -1.59 0.46 7.90
CA ALA A 119 -0.40 0.40 8.75
C ALA A 119 0.90 0.33 7.93
N CYS A 120 0.96 -0.52 6.90
CA CYS A 120 2.13 -0.63 6.04
C CYS A 120 2.40 0.67 5.27
N SER A 121 1.35 1.29 4.71
CA SER A 121 1.51 2.58 4.02
C SER A 121 1.87 3.72 4.99
N TYR A 122 1.37 3.68 6.23
CA TYR A 122 1.82 4.61 7.28
C TYR A 122 3.32 4.47 7.55
N LEU A 123 3.84 3.25 7.67
CA LEU A 123 5.27 3.00 7.85
C LEU A 123 6.08 3.56 6.67
N VAL A 124 5.68 3.28 5.42
CA VAL A 124 6.33 3.88 4.24
C VAL A 124 6.33 5.40 4.34
N GLY A 125 5.20 5.98 4.75
CA GLY A 125 5.04 7.41 4.95
C GLY A 125 5.87 8.01 6.08
N LEU A 126 6.31 7.25 7.09
CA LEU A 126 7.30 7.72 8.09
C LEU A 126 8.71 7.86 7.50
N GLY A 127 9.00 7.10 6.45
CA GLY A 127 10.25 7.17 5.69
C GLY A 127 10.21 8.17 4.53
N LEU A 128 9.03 8.64 4.12
CA LEU A 128 8.86 9.42 2.90
C LEU A 128 9.10 10.92 3.13
N ASN A 129 10.17 11.44 2.53
CA ASN A 129 10.52 12.87 2.59
C ASN A 129 11.24 13.31 1.31
N GLN A 130 11.59 14.60 1.24
CA GLN A 130 12.19 15.21 0.05
C GLN A 130 13.48 14.51 -0.43
N GLN A 131 14.28 13.94 0.48
CA GLN A 131 15.51 13.23 0.11
C GLN A 131 15.22 11.96 -0.71
N VAL A 132 14.04 11.35 -0.55
CA VAL A 132 13.60 10.23 -1.41
C VAL A 132 13.39 10.72 -2.84
N ILE A 133 12.79 11.91 -3.01
CA ILE A 133 12.60 12.54 -4.33
C ILE A 133 13.95 12.94 -4.93
N ASP A 134 14.86 13.46 -4.12
CA ASP A 134 16.22 13.82 -4.55
C ASP A 134 17.05 12.60 -4.95
N TRP A 135 16.93 11.49 -4.20
CA TRP A 135 17.51 10.21 -4.56
C TRP A 135 16.96 9.66 -5.89
N ALA A 136 15.64 9.67 -6.06
CA ALA A 136 15.01 9.20 -7.29
C ALA A 136 15.46 10.02 -8.53
N ALA A 137 15.83 11.28 -8.33
CA ALA A 137 16.38 12.14 -9.36
C ALA A 137 17.92 12.07 -9.50
N GLY A 138 18.59 11.16 -8.79
CA GLY A 138 20.04 10.96 -8.85
C GLY A 138 20.87 12.04 -8.15
N ARG A 139 20.26 12.88 -7.30
CA ARG A 139 20.95 13.97 -6.58
C ARG A 139 21.53 13.55 -5.24
N GLU A 140 20.90 12.58 -4.57
CA GLU A 140 21.31 12.12 -3.24
C GLU A 140 21.31 10.59 -3.15
N LYS A 141 21.83 10.04 -2.04
CA LYS A 141 21.71 8.62 -1.71
C LYS A 141 20.39 8.35 -1.01
N LEU A 142 19.82 7.16 -1.20
CA LEU A 142 18.60 6.75 -0.51
C LEU A 142 18.79 6.84 1.02
N PRO A 143 17.94 7.58 1.75
CA PRO A 143 18.09 7.66 3.19
C PRO A 143 17.85 6.30 3.86
N ARG A 144 18.72 5.93 4.79
CA ARG A 144 18.65 4.63 5.48
C ARG A 144 17.33 4.43 6.21
N ALA A 145 16.80 5.48 6.84
CA ALA A 145 15.51 5.45 7.51
C ALA A 145 14.37 5.15 6.52
N SER A 146 14.32 5.84 5.38
CA SER A 146 13.34 5.62 4.31
C SER A 146 13.36 4.17 3.81
N ARG A 147 14.56 3.64 3.54
CA ARG A 147 14.75 2.25 3.14
C ARG A 147 14.25 1.27 4.21
N ASN A 148 14.61 1.50 5.47
CA ASN A 148 14.26 0.59 6.56
C ASN A 148 12.75 0.55 6.80
N PHE A 149 12.06 1.70 6.76
CA PHE A 149 10.61 1.76 6.89
C PHE A 149 9.89 1.07 5.73
N TYR A 150 10.37 1.27 4.51
CA TYR A 150 9.84 0.56 3.33
C TYR A 150 10.03 -0.95 3.46
N ILE A 151 11.22 -1.42 3.81
CA ILE A 151 11.48 -2.86 4.04
C ILE A 151 10.57 -3.40 5.14
N ALA A 152 10.38 -2.67 6.24
CA ALA A 152 9.49 -3.11 7.32
C ALA A 152 8.05 -3.28 6.83
N ALA A 153 7.52 -2.33 6.05
CA ALA A 153 6.18 -2.42 5.47
C ALA A 153 6.04 -3.64 4.55
N VAL A 154 7.01 -3.86 3.66
CA VAL A 154 7.03 -5.00 2.73
C VAL A 154 7.11 -6.34 3.48
N VAL A 155 7.94 -6.44 4.51
CA VAL A 155 8.07 -7.66 5.32
C VAL A 155 6.79 -7.98 6.09
N ILE A 156 6.18 -6.98 6.72
CA ILE A 156 4.92 -7.15 7.46
C ILE A 156 3.81 -7.61 6.52
N HIS A 157 3.66 -6.94 5.38
CA HIS A 157 2.65 -7.28 4.39
C HIS A 157 2.91 -8.66 3.76
N GLY A 158 4.15 -8.95 3.34
CA GLY A 158 4.51 -10.26 2.80
C GLY A 158 4.33 -11.40 3.79
N THR A 159 4.58 -11.15 5.08
CA THR A 159 4.34 -12.13 6.15
C THR A 159 2.85 -12.41 6.29
N TYR A 160 2.00 -11.38 6.24
CA TYR A 160 0.55 -11.56 6.23
C TYR A 160 0.09 -12.42 5.05
N ASN A 161 0.53 -12.12 3.82
CA ASN A 161 0.17 -12.91 2.63
C ASN A 161 0.62 -14.37 2.78
N LEU A 162 1.83 -14.59 3.31
CA LEU A 162 2.35 -15.94 3.55
C LEU A 162 1.51 -16.69 4.59
N THR A 163 1.16 -16.05 5.70
CA THR A 163 0.31 -16.65 6.73
C THR A 163 -1.06 -16.98 6.18
N ALA A 164 -1.69 -16.08 5.42
CA ALA A 164 -2.99 -16.31 4.79
C ALA A 164 -2.96 -17.56 3.90
N VAL A 165 -1.94 -17.69 3.04
CA VAL A 165 -1.80 -18.87 2.17
C VAL A 165 -1.52 -20.13 2.97
N ILE A 166 -0.65 -20.10 3.98
CA ILE A 166 -0.38 -21.28 4.81
C ILE A 166 -1.67 -21.76 5.47
N LEU A 167 -2.45 -20.86 6.08
CA LEU A 167 -3.71 -21.20 6.74
C LEU A 167 -4.75 -21.75 5.77
N SER A 168 -4.72 -21.29 4.52
CA SER A 168 -5.55 -21.85 3.45
C SER A 168 -5.13 -23.25 3.02
N ILE A 169 -3.84 -23.45 2.77
CA ILE A 169 -3.30 -24.77 2.40
C ILE A 169 -3.51 -25.81 3.50
N THR A 170 -3.44 -25.40 4.77
CA THR A 170 -3.65 -26.30 5.91
C THR A 170 -5.13 -26.51 6.27
N GLY A 171 -6.06 -25.90 5.53
CA GLY A 171 -7.51 -26.03 5.75
C GLY A 171 -8.01 -25.37 7.04
N VAL A 172 -7.24 -24.44 7.60
CA VAL A 172 -7.64 -23.66 8.79
C VAL A 172 -8.56 -22.50 8.39
N ILE A 173 -8.36 -21.96 7.18
CA ILE A 173 -9.20 -20.93 6.56
C ILE A 173 -9.57 -21.43 5.17
N ASP A 174 -10.85 -21.40 4.79
CA ASP A 174 -11.24 -21.53 3.39
C ASP A 174 -11.46 -20.14 2.81
N PHE A 175 -10.89 -19.87 1.63
CA PHE A 175 -11.11 -18.61 0.89
C PHE A 175 -12.19 -18.77 -0.18
N ASN A 176 -12.81 -19.95 -0.29
CA ASN A 176 -13.93 -20.25 -1.19
C ASN A 176 -15.29 -20.30 -0.48
N ASP A 177 -15.33 -20.04 0.85
CA ASP A 177 -16.55 -19.99 1.69
C ASP A 177 -16.89 -18.54 2.13
#